data_AF-A0A1B6KJ25-F1
#
_entry.id   AF-A0A1B6KJ25-F1
#
_cell.length_a   1.000
_cell.length_b   1.000
_cell.length_c   1.000
_cell.angle_alpha   90.00
_cell.angle_beta   90.00
_cell.angle_gamma   90.00
#
_symmetry.space_group_name_H-M   'P 1'
#
loop_
_entity.id
_entity.type
_entity.pdbx_description
1 polymer ?
#
loop_
_entity_poly.entity_id
_entity_poly.type
_entity_poly.pdbx_seq_one_letter_code
_entity_poly.pdbx_strand_id
1 'polypeptide(L)'
;MAAPLVICVLFICFVTLSESITSGDWAPSGSVSSTFPHHPHDDGSETYYTTAYINVTFVDPVSGRTVREKTEIGKFGESHIGFSSGVLVHVRSGADNSGCSLPFKSSSGSGELPKEPWIALVKRGGCNFQVKVDNAYSSNASGVIVYNDRDSSALEKMKLTLKAKRRPLGAVFTYKWKGEQLAALADNGTRVLTEVTVAHHCSM
;
A
#
# COMPACT_ATOMS: atom_id res chain seq x y z
N MET A 1 21.79 41.79 13.34
CA MET A 1 20.92 41.05 12.39
C MET A 1 20.58 39.73 13.06
N ALA A 2 19.35 39.63 13.56
CA ALA A 2 18.86 38.53 14.39
C ALA A 2 18.39 37.36 13.52
N ALA A 3 18.72 36.13 13.94
CA ALA A 3 18.19 34.89 13.38
C ALA A 3 16.81 34.58 13.99
N PRO A 4 15.88 33.95 13.26
CA PRO A 4 14.55 33.66 13.78
C PRO A 4 14.55 32.40 14.65
N LEU A 5 13.84 32.49 15.77
CA LEU A 5 13.53 31.42 16.72
C LEU A 5 12.52 30.45 16.10
N VAL A 6 12.90 29.18 16.00
CA VAL A 6 11.98 28.06 15.72
C VAL A 6 11.43 27.57 17.05
N ILE A 7 10.14 27.81 17.30
CA ILE A 7 9.42 27.38 18.49
C ILE A 7 9.07 25.90 18.32
N CYS A 8 9.77 25.05 19.06
CA CYS A 8 9.51 23.62 19.16
C CYS A 8 8.48 23.40 20.29
N VAL A 9 7.22 23.16 19.93
CA VAL A 9 6.16 22.83 20.90
C VAL A 9 6.20 21.33 21.19
N LEU A 10 6.84 20.96 22.30
CA LEU A 10 6.77 19.62 22.87
C LEU A 10 5.42 19.44 23.59
N PHE A 11 4.55 18.60 23.04
CA PHE A 11 3.34 18.13 23.72
C PHE A 11 3.74 17.07 24.75
N ILE A 12 3.64 17.41 26.03
CA ILE A 12 3.85 16.51 27.17
C ILE A 12 2.52 15.81 27.47
N CYS A 13 2.43 14.51 27.25
CA CYS A 13 1.31 13.68 27.72
C CYS A 13 1.46 13.42 29.23
N PHE A 14 0.52 13.95 30.02
CA PHE A 14 0.35 13.59 31.42
C PHE A 14 -0.27 12.19 31.54
N VAL A 15 0.42 11.27 32.19
CA VAL A 15 -0.13 9.99 32.68
C VAL A 15 -0.48 10.18 34.15
N THR A 16 -1.77 10.12 34.50
CA THR A 16 -2.21 10.11 35.90
C THR A 16 -2.38 8.68 36.38
N LEU A 17 -1.58 8.29 37.38
CA LEU A 17 -1.67 7.05 38.12
C LEU A 17 -2.75 7.20 39.22
N SER A 18 -3.67 6.25 39.35
CA SER A 18 -4.54 6.17 40.53
C SER A 18 -4.59 4.72 41.04
N GLU A 19 -4.08 4.51 42.25
CA GLU A 19 -4.29 3.30 43.05
C GLU A 19 -5.33 3.57 44.13
N SER A 20 -6.20 2.59 44.39
CA SER A 20 -6.75 2.35 45.72
C SER A 20 -7.23 0.90 45.89
N ILE A 21 -6.92 0.34 47.06
CA ILE A 21 -7.21 -1.03 47.53
C ILE A 21 -8.34 -0.96 48.59
N THR A 22 -9.22 -1.98 48.66
CA THR A 22 -9.65 -2.76 49.87
C THR A 22 -10.94 -3.54 49.54
N SER A 23 -10.93 -4.88 49.45
CA SER A 23 -11.26 -5.91 50.47
C SER A 23 -12.74 -6.35 50.53
N GLY A 24 -13.01 -7.67 50.48
CA GLY A 24 -14.27 -8.29 50.94
C GLY A 24 -14.69 -9.57 50.20
N ASP A 25 -14.57 -10.72 50.88
CA ASP A 25 -14.91 -12.10 50.44
C ASP A 25 -16.42 -12.42 50.41
N TRP A 26 -16.85 -13.34 49.53
CA TRP A 26 -17.58 -14.63 49.78
C TRP A 26 -18.33 -15.13 48.52
N ALA A 27 -18.11 -16.39 48.11
CA ALA A 27 -18.86 -17.18 47.09
C ALA A 27 -20.14 -17.83 47.70
N PRO A 28 -20.86 -18.85 47.15
CA PRO A 28 -20.82 -19.55 45.85
C PRO A 28 -22.21 -19.56 45.14
N SER A 29 -22.38 -19.94 43.87
CA SER A 29 -22.45 -21.35 43.40
C SER A 29 -22.99 -21.41 41.96
N GLY A 30 -22.43 -22.35 41.16
CA GLY A 30 -23.12 -23.12 40.11
C GLY A 30 -23.60 -22.44 38.82
N SER A 31 -22.93 -22.73 37.69
CA SER A 31 -23.52 -23.52 36.59
C SER A 31 -22.53 -23.70 35.43
N VAL A 32 -22.67 -24.86 34.81
CA VAL A 32 -21.80 -25.48 33.79
C VAL A 32 -21.86 -24.70 32.47
N SER A 33 -20.69 -24.43 31.88
CA SER A 33 -20.61 -24.11 30.44
C SER A 33 -19.39 -24.80 29.84
N SER A 34 -19.64 -25.56 28.78
CA SER A 34 -18.70 -26.41 28.07
C SER A 34 -17.58 -25.61 27.40
N THR A 35 -16.37 -25.66 27.96
CA THR A 35 -15.16 -25.18 27.30
C THR A 35 -14.75 -26.19 26.22
N PHE A 36 -15.18 -25.95 24.98
CA PHE A 36 -14.47 -26.49 23.83
C PHE A 36 -13.08 -25.86 23.78
N PRO A 37 -11.98 -26.62 23.64
CA PRO A 37 -10.69 -26.03 23.34
C PRO A 37 -10.83 -25.36 21.98
N HIS A 38 -10.91 -24.03 21.95
CA HIS A 38 -10.66 -23.28 20.73
C HIS A 38 -9.23 -23.61 20.31
N HIS A 39 -9.12 -24.53 19.36
CA HIS A 39 -7.94 -24.67 18.53
C HIS A 39 -7.62 -23.26 18.03
N PRO A 40 -6.43 -22.70 18.33
CA PRO A 40 -6.01 -21.52 17.62
C PRO A 40 -6.02 -21.93 16.16
N HIS A 41 -6.91 -21.32 15.38
CA HIS A 41 -6.74 -21.31 13.95
C HIS A 41 -5.40 -20.60 13.75
N ASP A 42 -4.36 -21.40 13.56
CA ASP A 42 -3.06 -20.96 13.10
C ASP A 42 -3.29 -20.29 11.74
N ASP A 43 -3.50 -18.97 11.75
CA ASP A 43 -3.47 -18.11 10.56
C ASP A 43 -1.99 -18.02 10.13
N GLY A 44 -1.49 -19.12 9.59
CA GLY A 44 -0.09 -19.34 9.22
C GLY A 44 0.38 -18.55 8.00
N SER A 45 0.03 -17.26 7.87
CA SER A 45 0.63 -16.38 6.85
C SER A 45 1.04 -14.97 7.33
N GLU A 46 0.96 -14.68 8.62
CA GLU A 46 1.46 -13.41 9.18
C GLU A 46 2.95 -13.46 9.59
N THR A 47 3.66 -14.58 9.46
CA THR A 47 5.03 -14.69 9.99
C THR A 47 6.12 -14.12 9.09
N TYR A 48 5.82 -13.83 7.82
CA TYR A 48 6.79 -13.24 6.90
C TYR A 48 6.16 -12.29 5.88
N TYR A 49 6.91 -11.25 5.51
CA TYR A 49 6.56 -10.33 4.43
C TYR A 49 7.84 -9.85 3.72
N THR A 50 7.68 -9.20 2.57
CA THR A 50 8.81 -8.65 1.83
C THR A 50 8.53 -7.19 1.52
N THR A 51 9.43 -6.31 1.95
CA THR A 51 9.37 -4.89 1.62
C THR A 51 9.86 -4.65 0.19
N ALA A 52 9.45 -3.53 -0.38
CA ALA A 52 9.79 -3.13 -1.72
C ALA A 52 10.38 -1.72 -1.73
N TYR A 53 11.43 -1.53 -2.53
CA TYR A 53 11.80 -0.20 -2.98
C TYR A 53 10.85 0.23 -4.09
N ILE A 54 10.34 1.44 -3.99
CA ILE A 54 9.71 2.17 -5.09
C ILE A 54 10.71 3.23 -5.53
N ASN A 55 11.27 3.05 -6.73
CA ASN A 55 12.18 4.00 -7.35
C ASN A 55 11.42 4.78 -8.40
N VAL A 56 11.49 6.11 -8.34
CA VAL A 56 10.85 6.97 -9.33
C VAL A 56 11.83 7.96 -9.91
N THR A 57 11.71 8.19 -11.21
CA THR A 57 12.45 9.22 -11.93
C THR A 57 11.48 10.02 -12.78
N PHE A 58 11.47 11.33 -12.61
CA PHE A 58 10.62 12.25 -13.37
C PHE A 58 11.28 13.62 -13.52
N VAL A 59 10.79 14.42 -14.45
CA VAL A 59 11.14 15.83 -14.55
C VAL A 59 10.10 16.60 -13.75
N ASP A 60 10.53 17.31 -12.72
CA ASP A 60 9.65 18.16 -11.91
C ASP A 60 9.02 19.24 -12.79
N PRO A 61 7.68 19.32 -12.87
CA PRO A 61 6.99 20.26 -13.76
C PRO A 61 7.17 21.72 -13.35
N VAL A 62 7.55 22.01 -12.11
CA VAL A 62 7.77 23.38 -11.59
C VAL A 62 9.22 23.80 -11.82
N SER A 63 10.17 22.97 -11.42
CA SER A 63 11.60 23.32 -11.46
C SER A 63 12.31 22.94 -12.76
N GLY A 64 11.71 22.06 -13.57
CA GLY A 64 12.32 21.47 -14.76
C GLY A 64 13.49 20.53 -14.47
N ARG A 65 13.77 20.23 -13.21
CA ARG A 65 14.90 19.38 -12.81
C ARG A 65 14.50 17.92 -12.80
N THR A 66 15.44 17.04 -13.14
CA THR A 66 15.24 15.60 -12.99
C THR A 66 15.33 15.24 -11.51
N VAL A 67 14.25 14.68 -10.97
CA VAL A 67 14.16 14.12 -9.62
C VAL A 67 14.32 12.60 -9.71
N ARG A 68 15.10 12.04 -8.78
CA ARG A 68 15.26 10.59 -8.61
C ARG A 68 15.08 10.26 -7.13
N GLU A 69 14.06 9.48 -6.83
CA GLU A 69 13.79 9.02 -5.46
C GLU A 69 13.85 7.50 -5.42
N LYS A 70 14.44 6.96 -4.37
CA LYS A 70 14.41 5.54 -4.03
C LYS A 70 13.99 5.43 -2.58
N THR A 71 12.84 4.79 -2.33
CA THR A 71 12.23 4.74 -0.99
C THR A 71 11.71 3.35 -0.67
N GLU A 72 12.02 2.85 0.53
CA GLU A 72 11.51 1.56 1.04
C GLU A 72 10.15 1.77 1.71
N ILE A 73 9.12 1.89 0.91
CA ILE A 73 7.77 2.27 1.35
C ILE A 73 6.70 1.40 0.67
N GLY A 74 7.11 0.24 0.18
CA GLY A 74 6.24 -0.76 -0.40
C GLY A 74 6.29 -2.07 0.38
N LYS A 75 5.21 -2.85 0.31
CA LYS A 75 5.16 -4.25 0.75
C LYS A 75 4.60 -5.11 -0.39
N PHE A 76 5.31 -6.16 -0.77
CA PHE A 76 4.82 -7.10 -1.79
C PHE A 76 3.61 -7.89 -1.28
N GLY A 77 2.68 -8.21 -2.18
CA GLY A 77 1.62 -9.18 -1.93
C GLY A 77 2.12 -10.62 -1.93
N GLU A 78 1.27 -11.55 -1.48
CA GLU A 78 1.62 -12.97 -1.28
C GLU A 78 1.83 -13.80 -2.56
N SER A 79 1.55 -13.24 -3.75
CA SER A 79 1.60 -14.02 -5.00
C SER A 79 2.99 -14.02 -5.66
N HIS A 80 3.52 -12.85 -5.99
CA HIS A 80 4.78 -12.71 -6.69
C HIS A 80 5.62 -11.59 -6.10
N ILE A 81 6.82 -11.98 -5.69
CA ILE A 81 7.90 -11.07 -5.29
C ILE A 81 8.87 -11.02 -6.46
N GLY A 82 9.03 -9.84 -7.05
CA GLY A 82 9.84 -9.71 -8.25
C GLY A 82 9.95 -8.28 -8.75
N PHE A 83 10.80 -8.10 -9.75
CA PHE A 83 11.02 -6.81 -10.39
C PHE A 83 9.84 -6.39 -11.26
N SER A 84 9.50 -5.11 -11.26
CA SER A 84 8.58 -4.51 -12.23
C SER A 84 9.07 -3.11 -12.59
N SER A 85 8.98 -2.74 -13.87
CA SER A 85 9.42 -1.41 -14.33
C SER A 85 8.54 -0.92 -15.49
N GLY A 86 8.37 0.39 -15.58
CA GLY A 86 7.62 1.03 -16.65
C GLY A 86 7.24 2.47 -16.34
N VAL A 87 6.50 3.08 -17.26
CA VAL A 87 5.84 4.37 -17.02
C VAL A 87 4.71 4.18 -16.02
N LEU A 88 4.62 5.04 -15.01
CA LEU A 88 3.52 5.01 -14.05
C LEU A 88 2.25 5.56 -14.68
N VAL A 89 1.15 4.82 -14.55
CA VAL A 89 -0.17 5.25 -15.00
C VAL A 89 -1.11 5.21 -13.81
N HIS A 90 -1.62 6.37 -13.40
CA HIS A 90 -2.75 6.41 -12.49
C HIS A 90 -4.00 6.00 -13.27
N VAL A 91 -4.58 4.87 -12.88
CA VAL A 91 -5.62 4.22 -13.66
C VAL A 91 -6.98 4.76 -13.27
N ARG A 92 -7.77 5.15 -14.28
CA ARG A 92 -9.21 5.35 -14.15
C ARG A 92 -9.97 4.11 -14.62
N SER A 93 -10.94 3.72 -13.81
CA SER A 93 -11.72 2.48 -13.91
C SER A 93 -13.19 2.82 -13.65
N GLY A 94 -13.92 3.13 -14.72
CA GLY A 94 -15.27 3.71 -14.59
C GLY A 94 -15.22 5.13 -14.06
N ALA A 95 -15.82 5.37 -12.90
CA ALA A 95 -15.91 6.70 -12.27
C ALA A 95 -14.83 6.96 -11.20
N ASP A 96 -14.00 5.97 -10.87
CA ASP A 96 -12.97 6.09 -9.84
C ASP A 96 -11.61 5.57 -10.29
N ASN A 97 -10.63 5.59 -9.37
CA ASN A 97 -9.27 5.10 -9.60
C ASN A 97 -9.00 3.78 -8.84
N SER A 98 -10.06 3.03 -8.54
CA SER A 98 -9.94 1.80 -7.74
C SER A 98 -9.38 0.63 -8.54
N GLY A 99 -9.44 0.67 -9.88
CA GLY A 99 -9.01 -0.44 -10.73
C GLY A 99 -9.94 -1.66 -10.66
N CYS A 100 -11.20 -1.47 -10.24
CA CYS A 100 -12.17 -2.56 -10.07
C CYS A 100 -12.88 -3.00 -11.35
N SER A 101 -12.91 -2.16 -12.37
CA SER A 101 -13.58 -2.42 -13.65
C SER A 101 -12.66 -2.15 -14.84
N LEU A 102 -12.94 -2.86 -15.93
CA LEU A 102 -12.33 -2.63 -17.24
C LEU A 102 -13.30 -1.84 -18.12
N PRO A 103 -12.82 -1.13 -19.16
CA PRO A 103 -11.41 -0.99 -19.54
C PRO A 103 -10.67 0.00 -18.63
N PHE A 104 -9.39 -0.28 -18.36
CA PHE A 104 -8.48 0.69 -17.77
C PHE A 104 -8.20 1.82 -18.75
N LYS A 105 -8.19 3.05 -18.22
CA LYS A 105 -7.80 4.25 -18.95
C LYS A 105 -6.74 5.00 -18.14
N SER A 106 -5.86 5.72 -18.84
CA SER A 106 -5.04 6.71 -18.16
C SER A 106 -5.93 7.80 -17.55
N SER A 107 -5.57 8.30 -16.37
CA SER A 107 -6.17 9.47 -15.77
C SER A 107 -5.81 10.76 -16.50
N SER A 108 -4.72 10.76 -17.27
CA SER A 108 -4.20 11.92 -18.01
C SER A 108 -4.31 11.78 -19.53
N GLY A 109 -4.17 12.91 -20.22
CA GLY A 109 -4.18 12.98 -21.68
C GLY A 109 -5.48 12.47 -22.31
N SER A 110 -5.36 11.69 -23.39
CA SER A 110 -6.49 11.07 -24.11
C SER A 110 -7.15 9.91 -23.34
N GLY A 111 -6.59 9.51 -22.19
CA GLY A 111 -7.00 8.32 -21.46
C GLY A 111 -6.48 7.01 -22.06
N GLU A 112 -5.65 7.08 -23.10
CA GLU A 112 -5.01 5.90 -23.69
C GLU A 112 -3.89 5.36 -22.79
N LEU A 113 -3.75 4.03 -22.76
CA LEU A 113 -2.66 3.37 -22.06
C LEU A 113 -1.37 3.40 -22.91
N PRO A 114 -0.18 3.47 -22.30
CA PRO A 114 1.08 3.46 -23.03
C PRO A 114 1.28 2.19 -23.87
N LYS A 115 1.98 2.33 -25.01
CA LYS A 115 2.44 1.21 -25.84
C LYS A 115 3.77 0.62 -25.38
N GLU A 116 4.37 1.21 -24.35
CA GLU A 116 5.59 0.76 -23.67
C GLU A 116 5.25 0.11 -22.32
N PRO A 117 6.18 -0.62 -21.66
CA PRO A 117 5.94 -1.17 -20.33
C PRO A 117 5.48 -0.10 -19.35
N TRP A 118 4.46 -0.42 -18.56
CA TRP A 118 3.82 0.54 -17.65
C TRP A 118 3.34 -0.15 -16.36
N ILE A 119 3.34 0.61 -15.28
CA ILE A 119 2.91 0.18 -13.95
C ILE A 119 1.58 0.85 -13.62
N ALA A 120 0.58 0.05 -13.25
CA ALA A 120 -0.71 0.55 -12.82
C ALA A 120 -0.62 1.10 -11.39
N LEU A 121 -1.00 2.34 -11.17
CA LEU A 121 -1.25 2.93 -9.85
C LEU A 121 -2.76 2.94 -9.59
N VAL A 122 -3.21 2.28 -8.53
CA VAL A 122 -4.63 2.17 -8.18
C VAL A 122 -4.89 2.43 -6.70
N LYS A 123 -6.02 3.03 -6.39
CA LYS A 123 -6.45 3.30 -5.01
C LYS A 123 -7.03 2.03 -4.36
N ARG A 124 -6.78 1.86 -3.05
CA ARG A 124 -7.51 0.89 -2.22
C ARG A 124 -9.01 1.19 -2.16
N GLY A 125 -9.82 0.15 -1.99
CA GLY A 125 -11.28 0.23 -1.86
C GLY A 125 -12.03 -0.27 -3.10
N GLY A 126 -13.36 -0.32 -3.03
CA GLY A 126 -14.26 -0.73 -4.12
C GLY A 126 -14.31 -2.24 -4.42
N CYS A 127 -13.17 -2.94 -4.40
CA CYS A 127 -13.06 -4.38 -4.67
C CYS A 127 -11.80 -4.98 -4.04
N ASN A 128 -11.72 -6.31 -4.04
CA ASN A 128 -10.59 -7.07 -3.51
C ASN A 128 -9.28 -6.78 -4.27
N PHE A 129 -8.14 -6.87 -3.58
CA PHE A 129 -6.80 -6.69 -4.18
C PHE A 129 -6.58 -7.61 -5.39
N GLN A 130 -7.04 -8.86 -5.32
CA GLN A 130 -6.93 -9.80 -6.45
C GLN A 130 -7.60 -9.28 -7.72
N VAL A 131 -8.75 -8.61 -7.61
CA VAL A 131 -9.47 -8.05 -8.78
C VAL A 131 -8.63 -6.95 -9.44
N LYS A 132 -8.01 -6.09 -8.64
CA LYS A 132 -7.14 -5.01 -9.12
C LYS A 132 -5.92 -5.57 -9.87
N VAL A 133 -5.26 -6.57 -9.28
CA VAL A 133 -4.11 -7.26 -9.88
C VAL A 133 -4.51 -7.97 -11.18
N ASP A 134 -5.67 -8.64 -11.18
CA ASP A 134 -6.20 -9.33 -12.35
C ASP A 134 -6.53 -8.38 -13.51
N ASN A 135 -7.09 -7.22 -13.20
CA ASN A 135 -7.41 -6.20 -14.19
C ASN A 135 -6.13 -5.52 -14.74
N ALA A 136 -5.15 -5.26 -13.89
CA ALA A 136 -3.83 -4.75 -14.31
C ALA A 136 -3.13 -5.75 -15.25
N TYR A 137 -3.12 -7.03 -14.89
CA TYR A 137 -2.62 -8.11 -15.74
C TYR A 137 -3.35 -8.15 -17.10
N SER A 138 -4.69 -8.11 -17.07
CA SER A 138 -5.51 -8.17 -18.29
C SER A 138 -5.35 -6.93 -19.18
N SER A 139 -4.88 -5.82 -18.61
CA SER A 139 -4.56 -4.58 -19.32
C SER A 139 -3.11 -4.52 -19.80
N ASN A 140 -2.33 -5.60 -19.65
CA ASN A 140 -0.93 -5.68 -20.06
C ASN A 140 0.00 -4.72 -19.30
N ALA A 141 -0.28 -4.48 -18.02
CA ALA A 141 0.66 -3.80 -17.13
C ALA A 141 1.85 -4.71 -16.78
N SER A 142 3.03 -4.13 -16.53
CA SER A 142 4.22 -4.84 -16.07
C SER A 142 4.25 -5.03 -14.55
N GLY A 143 3.46 -4.25 -13.82
CA GLY A 143 3.27 -4.34 -12.37
C GLY A 143 2.09 -3.49 -11.90
N VAL A 144 1.74 -3.61 -10.62
CA VAL A 144 0.70 -2.80 -9.98
C VAL A 144 1.13 -2.31 -8.60
N ILE A 145 0.92 -1.02 -8.35
CA ILE A 145 1.07 -0.37 -7.06
C ILE A 145 -0.32 0.01 -6.57
N VAL A 146 -0.72 -0.56 -5.43
CA VAL A 146 -1.97 -0.23 -4.74
C VAL A 146 -1.65 0.70 -3.58
N TYR A 147 -2.18 1.92 -3.59
CA TYR A 147 -1.97 2.86 -2.50
C TYR A 147 -3.15 2.90 -1.53
N ASN A 148 -2.85 3.08 -0.25
CA ASN A 148 -3.85 3.09 0.79
C ASN A 148 -4.82 4.29 0.64
N ASP A 149 -6.06 4.12 1.08
CA ASP A 149 -7.10 5.16 1.07
C ASP A 149 -7.17 5.95 2.39
N ARG A 150 -6.47 5.46 3.41
CA ARG A 150 -6.34 6.07 4.74
C ARG A 150 -4.88 6.24 5.15
N ASP A 151 -4.66 7.22 6.01
CA ASP A 151 -3.37 7.43 6.66
C ASP A 151 -3.10 6.28 7.64
N SER A 152 -1.89 5.75 7.58
CA SER A 152 -1.43 4.62 8.40
C SER A 152 0.07 4.71 8.57
N SER A 153 0.56 4.36 9.77
CA SER A 153 1.99 4.20 10.03
C SER A 153 2.53 2.82 9.63
N ALA A 154 1.65 1.88 9.28
CA ALA A 154 2.01 0.52 8.88
C ALA A 154 1.37 0.12 7.54
N LEU A 155 2.12 -0.62 6.73
CA LEU A 155 1.60 -1.23 5.50
C LEU A 155 0.98 -2.59 5.79
N GLU A 156 -0.25 -2.76 5.31
CA GLU A 156 -0.92 -4.07 5.28
C GLU A 156 -0.30 -4.96 4.20
N LYS A 157 -0.31 -6.27 4.44
CA LYS A 157 0.10 -7.27 3.45
C LYS A 157 -1.10 -7.59 2.56
N MET A 158 -0.95 -7.51 1.25
CA MET A 158 -2.03 -7.91 0.34
C MET A 158 -2.11 -9.44 0.29
N LYS A 159 -3.24 -9.99 0.76
CA LYS A 159 -3.58 -11.41 0.56
C LYS A 159 -3.99 -11.61 -0.91
N LEU A 160 -3.19 -12.37 -1.66
CA LEU A 160 -3.38 -12.65 -3.09
C LEU A 160 -3.42 -14.16 -3.32
N THR A 161 -4.36 -14.60 -4.15
CA THR A 161 -4.47 -16.01 -4.54
C THR A 161 -3.64 -16.26 -5.79
N LEU A 162 -2.75 -17.25 -5.73
CA LEU A 162 -2.02 -17.73 -6.89
C LEU A 162 -2.99 -18.35 -7.91
N LYS A 163 -3.11 -17.75 -9.09
CA LYS A 163 -3.80 -18.36 -10.23
C LYS A 163 -2.75 -19.04 -11.11
N ALA A 164 -2.67 -20.38 -11.03
CA ALA A 164 -1.64 -21.21 -11.67
C ALA A 164 -1.44 -21.03 -13.20
N LYS A 165 -2.32 -20.29 -13.89
CA LYS A 165 -2.30 -20.09 -15.35
C LYS A 165 -1.88 -18.68 -15.79
N ARG A 166 -1.45 -17.79 -14.89
CA ARG A 166 -1.09 -16.40 -15.23
C ARG A 166 0.40 -16.16 -15.03
N ARG A 167 1.00 -15.28 -15.85
CA ARG A 167 2.37 -14.85 -15.54
C ARG A 167 2.37 -14.10 -14.20
N PRO A 168 3.42 -14.27 -13.38
CA PRO A 168 3.52 -13.54 -12.13
C PRO A 168 3.59 -12.03 -12.41
N LEU A 169 2.73 -11.24 -11.76
CA LEU A 169 2.70 -9.78 -11.84
C LEU A 169 3.13 -9.21 -10.48
N GLY A 170 4.13 -8.33 -10.47
CA GLY A 170 4.57 -7.67 -9.24
C GLY A 170 3.45 -6.78 -8.69
N ALA A 171 3.02 -7.06 -7.45
CA ALA A 171 1.97 -6.31 -6.77
C ALA A 171 2.50 -5.76 -5.44
N VAL A 172 2.53 -4.44 -5.31
CA VAL A 172 3.04 -3.74 -4.13
C VAL A 172 1.98 -2.85 -3.51
N PHE A 173 1.85 -2.91 -2.18
CA PHE A 173 1.02 -2.01 -1.40
C PHE A 173 1.86 -0.87 -0.84
N THR A 174 1.38 0.37 -0.91
CA THR A 174 2.08 1.56 -0.40
C THR A 174 1.16 2.51 0.36
N TYR A 175 1.75 3.51 1.00
CA TYR A 175 1.05 4.50 1.81
C TYR A 175 0.20 5.45 0.96
N LYS A 176 -0.84 6.00 1.58
CA LYS A 176 -1.70 7.02 0.98
C LYS A 176 -0.89 8.21 0.46
N TRP A 177 -0.07 8.82 1.32
CA TRP A 177 0.71 10.02 0.97
C TRP A 177 1.60 9.82 -0.26
N LYS A 178 2.25 8.66 -0.41
CA LYS A 178 3.07 8.37 -1.58
C LYS A 178 2.19 8.13 -2.80
N GLY A 179 1.11 7.37 -2.66
CA GLY A 179 0.16 7.13 -3.75
C GLY A 179 -0.42 8.42 -4.31
N GLU A 180 -0.85 9.34 -3.44
CA GLU A 180 -1.40 10.64 -3.84
C GLU A 180 -0.36 11.54 -4.50
N GLN A 181 0.89 11.54 -4.01
CA GLN A 181 2.00 12.24 -4.67
C GLN A 181 2.21 11.72 -6.11
N LEU A 182 2.27 10.40 -6.27
CA LEU A 182 2.47 9.76 -7.57
C LEU A 182 1.27 9.95 -8.52
N ALA A 183 0.06 9.88 -7.98
CA ALA A 183 -1.17 10.16 -8.71
C ALA A 183 -1.17 11.60 -9.22
N ALA A 184 -0.85 12.59 -8.38
CA ALA A 184 -0.80 13.99 -8.79
C ALA A 184 0.20 14.26 -9.93
N LEU A 185 1.37 13.60 -9.89
CA LEU A 185 2.35 13.68 -10.97
C LEU A 185 1.79 13.08 -12.28
N ALA A 186 1.25 11.87 -12.22
CA ALA A 186 0.71 11.17 -13.38
C ALA A 186 -0.52 11.88 -13.99
N ASP A 187 -1.41 12.38 -13.14
CA ASP A 187 -2.65 13.08 -13.51
C ASP A 187 -2.35 14.40 -14.24
N ASN A 188 -1.29 15.10 -13.85
CA ASN A 188 -0.81 16.31 -14.53
C ASN A 188 0.03 16.01 -15.79
N GLY A 189 0.05 14.75 -16.26
CA GLY A 189 0.77 14.34 -17.46
C GLY A 189 2.29 14.26 -17.27
N THR A 190 2.80 14.31 -16.03
CA THR A 190 4.23 14.11 -15.78
C THR A 190 4.59 12.67 -16.09
N ARG A 191 5.59 12.46 -16.94
CA ARG A 191 6.09 11.12 -17.24
C ARG A 191 6.96 10.62 -16.09
N VAL A 192 6.39 9.75 -15.25
CA VAL A 192 7.09 9.13 -14.11
C VAL A 192 7.56 7.75 -14.50
N LEU A 193 8.88 7.56 -14.61
CA LEU A 193 9.48 6.23 -14.72
C LEU A 193 9.51 5.60 -13.33
N THR A 194 8.95 4.40 -13.19
CA THR A 194 8.86 3.70 -11.91
C THR A 194 9.47 2.33 -12.01
N GLU A 195 10.23 1.96 -10.98
CA GLU A 195 10.75 0.63 -10.77
C GLU A 195 10.39 0.14 -9.37
N VAL A 196 10.03 -1.13 -9.29
CA VAL A 196 9.75 -1.84 -8.06
C VAL A 196 10.76 -2.96 -7.94
N THR A 197 11.52 -2.97 -6.85
CA THR A 197 12.55 -3.98 -6.57
C THR A 197 12.38 -4.54 -5.15
N VAL A 198 12.80 -5.78 -4.95
CA VAL A 198 12.90 -6.39 -3.61
C VAL A 198 13.81 -5.55 -2.72
N ALA A 199 13.34 -5.25 -1.52
CA ALA A 199 14.16 -4.66 -0.46
C ALA A 199 14.56 -5.75 0.53
N HIS A 200 13.79 -5.94 1.62
CA HIS A 200 14.11 -6.91 2.67
C HIS A 200 13.04 -7.99 2.77
N HIS A 201 13.47 -9.22 3.08
CA HIS A 201 12.60 -10.26 3.59
C HIS A 201 12.54 -10.11 5.12
N CYS A 202 11.33 -9.93 5.65
CA CYS A 202 11.10 -9.67 7.07
C CYS A 202 10.30 -10.84 7.67
N SER A 203 10.67 -11.24 8.87
CA SER A 203 9.85 -12.07 9.76
C SER A 203 9.22 -11.19 10.83
N MET A 204 8.02 -11.55 11.30
CA MET A 204 7.43 -10.93 12.50
C MET A 204 8.09 -11.43 13.78
#